data_AF-A0A9N9WEV2-F1
#
_entry.id   AF-A0A9N9WEV2-F1
#
_cell.length_a   1.000
_cell.length_b   1.000
_cell.length_c   1.000
_cell.angle_alpha   90.00
_cell.angle_beta   90.00
_cell.angle_gamma   90.00
#
_symmetry.space_group_name_H-M   'P 1'
#
loop_
_entity.id
_entity.type
_entity.pdbx_description
1 polymer ?
#
loop_
_entity_poly.entity_id
_entity_poly.type
_entity_poly.pdbx_seq_one_letter_code
_entity_poly.pdbx_strand_id
1 'polypeptide(L)'
;MGCNTSSEAKGEAKTTKEDKDHVQENHTNTNAEEKQKSTEQNQPSEEQAATKIQAAFRGHKTRKTMSMKATSKQQHEPEPSKAELEAEFRADDKDLCHAATKIQASFRGHQARKQTQAEKDKEAQELQDKEDIEKIDLTDPDLNKAATKIQASFRGHKVRKDVPN
;
A
#
# COMPACT_ATOMS: atom_id res chain seq x y z
N MET A 1 24.84 -31.85 -19.86
CA MET A 1 25.69 -30.97 -19.02
C MET A 1 25.43 -31.35 -17.58
N GLY A 2 26.27 -32.24 -17.04
CA GLY A 2 26.13 -32.75 -15.68
C GLY A 2 27.09 -32.01 -14.76
N CYS A 3 26.57 -31.49 -13.65
CA CYS A 3 27.38 -30.97 -12.56
C CYS A 3 27.26 -31.94 -11.40
N ASN A 4 28.35 -32.65 -11.09
CA ASN A 4 28.50 -33.37 -9.84
C ASN A 4 30.01 -33.57 -9.57
N THR A 5 30.57 -32.89 -8.57
CA THR A 5 31.77 -33.34 -7.86
C THR A 5 31.76 -32.78 -6.43
N SER A 6 31.53 -33.68 -5.49
CA SER A 6 31.80 -33.58 -4.06
C SER A 6 33.30 -33.75 -3.79
N SER A 7 33.85 -33.09 -2.77
CA SER A 7 34.95 -33.65 -1.98
C SER A 7 35.17 -32.86 -0.68
N GLU A 8 34.78 -33.48 0.43
CA GLU A 8 35.20 -33.17 1.80
C GLU A 8 36.70 -33.46 2.00
N ALA A 9 37.35 -32.72 2.90
CA ALA A 9 38.58 -33.19 3.56
C ALA A 9 38.67 -32.60 4.99
N LYS A 10 38.62 -33.50 5.97
CA LYS A 10 38.88 -33.30 7.40
C LYS A 10 40.39 -33.31 7.69
N GLY A 11 40.80 -32.66 8.78
CA GLY A 11 42.12 -32.81 9.40
C GLY A 11 42.13 -32.31 10.85
N GLU A 12 42.38 -33.22 11.79
CA GLU A 12 42.34 -33.09 13.25
C GLU A 12 43.73 -32.84 13.86
N ALA A 13 43.80 -32.24 15.07
CA ALA A 13 44.67 -32.63 16.23
C ALA A 13 44.65 -31.49 17.31
N LYS A 14 44.09 -31.66 18.53
CA LYS A 14 44.59 -32.30 19.78
C LYS A 14 45.85 -31.57 20.34
N THR A 15 45.95 -31.07 21.59
CA THR A 15 45.91 -31.76 22.91
C THR A 15 46.12 -30.79 24.11
N THR A 16 45.43 -31.05 25.25
CA THR A 16 45.88 -31.04 26.70
C THR A 16 46.34 -29.72 27.39
N LYS A 17 46.13 -29.42 28.69
CA LYS A 17 45.80 -30.19 29.93
C LYS A 17 45.60 -29.23 31.14
N GLU A 18 44.83 -29.68 32.14
CA GLU A 18 44.96 -29.55 33.64
C GLU A 18 45.06 -28.13 34.26
N ASP A 19 44.51 -27.75 35.45
CA ASP A 19 44.07 -28.46 36.67
C ASP A 19 43.32 -27.50 37.65
N LYS A 20 42.37 -28.04 38.45
CA LYS A 20 42.05 -27.77 39.91
C LYS A 20 41.50 -26.40 40.40
N ASP A 21 40.61 -26.22 41.40
CA ASP A 21 39.99 -26.99 42.52
C ASP A 21 38.64 -26.29 42.92
N HIS A 22 37.52 -27.00 43.18
CA HIS A 22 36.86 -27.34 44.48
C HIS A 22 36.60 -26.15 45.44
N VAL A 23 35.36 -25.80 45.87
CA VAL A 23 34.52 -26.36 46.97
C VAL A 23 33.14 -25.60 46.93
N GLN A 24 31.98 -26.23 46.68
CA GLN A 24 30.86 -26.57 47.61
C GLN A 24 30.43 -25.44 48.60
N GLU A 25 29.17 -25.07 48.81
CA GLU A 25 28.00 -25.88 49.21
C GLU A 25 26.64 -25.28 48.82
N ASN A 26 25.63 -26.15 48.92
CA ASN A 26 24.25 -26.11 48.46
C ASN A 26 23.31 -25.30 49.35
N HIS A 27 22.13 -24.91 48.84
CA HIS A 27 20.85 -25.57 49.18
C HIS A 27 19.62 -24.85 48.58
N THR A 28 19.05 -25.50 47.57
CA THR A 28 17.62 -25.87 47.41
C THR A 28 16.49 -24.85 47.63
N ASN A 29 15.79 -24.61 46.52
CA ASN A 29 14.35 -24.90 46.31
C ASN A 29 13.32 -23.88 46.82
N THR A 30 12.50 -23.32 45.92
CA THR A 30 11.07 -23.71 45.76
C THR A 30 10.29 -22.81 44.79
N ASN A 31 9.51 -23.48 43.94
CA ASN A 31 8.21 -23.15 43.35
C ASN A 31 7.99 -21.96 42.41
N ALA A 32 7.87 -22.34 41.13
CA ALA A 32 6.70 -22.13 40.27
C ALA A 32 5.48 -21.42 40.86
N GLU A 33 5.04 -20.35 40.19
CA GLU A 33 3.62 -20.11 39.90
C GLU A 33 3.48 -19.55 38.47
N GLU A 34 2.68 -20.25 37.66
CA GLU A 34 2.20 -19.82 36.36
C GLU A 34 1.24 -18.64 36.52
N LYS A 35 1.34 -17.62 35.65
CA LYS A 35 0.20 -16.74 35.38
C LYS A 35 0.11 -16.34 33.91
N GLN A 36 -0.59 -17.20 33.19
CA GLN A 36 -1.66 -16.88 32.24
C GLN A 36 -1.53 -15.62 31.37
N LYS A 37 -1.32 -15.90 30.08
CA LYS A 37 -1.86 -15.23 28.89
C LYS A 37 -2.98 -14.21 29.18
N SER A 38 -2.70 -12.94 28.94
CA SER A 38 -3.71 -11.95 28.56
C SER A 38 -3.26 -11.26 27.27
N THR A 39 -4.12 -11.37 26.26
CA THR A 39 -4.09 -10.61 25.03
C THR A 39 -4.24 -9.11 25.34
N GLU A 40 -3.65 -8.29 24.46
CA GLU A 40 -4.15 -6.96 24.10
C GLU A 40 -3.61 -5.75 24.87
N GLN A 41 -2.38 -5.32 24.54
CA GLN A 41 -2.05 -3.90 24.38
C GLN A 41 -1.05 -3.72 23.23
N ASN A 42 -1.55 -3.57 22.01
CA ASN A 42 -0.77 -3.03 20.89
C ASN A 42 -0.68 -1.50 20.99
N GLN A 43 -0.43 -1.00 22.20
CA GLN A 43 -0.05 0.39 22.41
C GLN A 43 1.45 0.45 22.14
N PRO A 44 1.92 1.20 21.14
CA PRO A 44 3.35 1.41 20.99
C PRO A 44 3.84 2.01 22.32
N SER A 45 4.88 1.40 22.92
CA SER A 45 5.59 2.03 24.05
C SER A 45 5.85 3.50 23.72
N GLU A 46 5.80 4.38 24.72
CA GLU A 46 6.08 5.81 24.55
C GLU A 46 7.38 6.04 23.76
N GLU A 47 8.37 5.17 23.94
CA GLU A 47 9.65 5.16 23.22
C GLU A 47 9.49 4.82 21.73
N GLN A 48 8.62 3.85 21.39
CA GLN A 48 8.32 3.50 20.01
C GLN A 48 7.52 4.60 19.31
N ALA A 49 6.57 5.23 20.01
CA ALA A 49 5.83 6.37 19.51
C ALA A 49 6.75 7.58 19.27
N ALA A 50 7.62 7.90 20.23
CA ALA A 50 8.62 8.96 20.11
C ALA A 50 9.56 8.70 18.92
N THR A 51 10.06 7.48 18.76
CA THR A 51 10.92 7.10 17.64
C THR A 51 10.22 7.30 16.29
N LYS A 52 8.94 6.94 16.18
CA LYS A 52 8.13 7.17 14.96
C LYS A 52 7.97 8.66 14.67
N ILE A 53 7.67 9.48 15.67
CA ILE A 53 7.53 10.94 15.52
C ILE A 53 8.85 11.58 15.09
N GLN A 54 9.96 11.20 15.73
CA GLN A 54 11.30 11.70 15.40
C GLN A 54 11.73 11.28 13.99
N ALA A 55 11.49 10.02 13.60
CA ALA A 55 11.78 9.53 12.25
C ALA A 55 10.95 10.28 11.20
N ALA A 56 9.65 10.47 11.45
CA ALA A 56 8.76 11.22 10.57
C ALA A 56 9.20 12.68 10.41
N PHE A 57 9.55 13.35 11.52
CA PHE A 57 10.02 14.73 11.51
C PHE A 57 11.35 14.90 10.79
N ARG A 58 12.33 14.03 11.06
CA ARG A 58 13.62 14.03 10.35
C ARG A 58 13.41 13.86 8.85
N GLY A 59 12.56 12.91 8.46
CA GLY A 59 12.19 12.69 7.07
C GLY A 59 11.50 13.91 6.44
N HIS A 60 10.56 14.53 7.15
CA HIS A 60 9.86 15.73 6.69
C HIS A 60 10.82 16.92 6.51
N LYS A 61 11.75 17.14 7.45
CA LYS A 61 12.76 18.20 7.36
C LYS A 61 13.63 18.02 6.11
N THR A 62 14.14 16.82 5.86
CA THR A 62 14.93 16.52 4.65
C THR A 62 14.12 16.69 3.37
N ARG A 63 12.87 16.20 3.33
CA ARG A 63 12.00 16.39 2.16
C ARG A 63 11.69 17.86 1.89
N LYS A 64 11.45 18.66 2.93
CA LYS A 64 11.17 20.09 2.80
C LYS A 64 12.40 20.87 2.32
N THR A 65 13.59 20.60 2.83
CA THR A 65 14.81 21.27 2.36
C THR A 65 15.15 20.88 0.92
N MET A 66 14.94 19.61 0.53
CA MET A 66 15.10 19.15 -0.85
C MET A 66 14.07 19.76 -1.80
N SER A 67 12.80 19.87 -1.38
CA SER A 67 11.74 20.52 -2.17
C SER A 67 11.99 22.03 -2.35
N MET A 68 12.44 22.73 -1.29
CA MET A 68 12.83 24.14 -1.39
C MET A 68 14.09 24.33 -2.24
N LYS A 69 15.03 23.39 -2.22
CA LYS A 69 16.22 23.41 -3.09
C LYS A 69 15.91 23.05 -4.54
N ALA A 70 14.93 22.18 -4.79
CA ALA A 70 14.45 21.83 -6.12
C ALA A 70 13.71 23.01 -6.76
N THR A 71 12.88 23.71 -6.00
CA THR A 71 12.20 24.94 -6.45
C THR A 71 13.17 26.12 -6.63
N SER A 72 14.24 26.21 -5.83
CA SER A 72 15.27 27.25 -6.02
C SER A 72 16.33 26.91 -7.09
N LYS A 73 16.43 25.65 -7.52
CA LYS A 73 17.29 25.19 -8.64
C LYS A 73 16.54 24.96 -9.95
N GLN A 74 15.26 25.28 -10.02
CA GLN A 74 14.66 25.74 -11.27
C GLN A 74 15.32 27.09 -11.60
N GLN A 75 16.58 27.01 -12.02
CA GLN A 75 17.11 27.96 -12.96
C GLN A 75 16.13 27.92 -14.13
N HIS A 76 15.61 29.11 -14.41
CA HIS A 76 14.88 29.45 -15.60
C HIS A 76 15.73 29.09 -16.82
N GLU A 77 15.71 27.81 -17.23
CA GLU A 77 15.91 27.49 -18.63
C GLU A 77 14.82 28.28 -19.36
N PRO A 78 15.18 29.20 -20.28
CA PRO A 78 14.18 29.92 -21.04
C PRO A 78 13.27 28.88 -21.70
N GLU A 79 11.95 29.05 -21.61
CA GLU A 79 11.06 28.16 -22.34
C GLU A 79 11.47 28.18 -23.82
N PRO A 80 11.64 27.00 -24.44
CA PRO A 80 12.07 26.92 -25.83
C PRO A 80 11.10 27.71 -26.68
N SER A 81 11.66 28.56 -27.55
CA SER A 81 10.82 29.35 -28.43
C SER A 81 10.04 28.44 -29.37
N LYS A 82 8.87 28.87 -29.84
CA LYS A 82 8.10 28.10 -30.83
C LYS A 82 8.93 27.70 -32.06
N ALA A 83 9.85 28.56 -32.49
CA ALA A 83 10.73 28.29 -33.63
C ALA A 83 11.76 27.18 -33.35
N GLU A 84 12.22 27.09 -32.10
CA GLU A 84 13.15 26.06 -31.63
C GLU A 84 12.46 24.70 -31.48
N LEU A 85 11.23 24.70 -30.94
CA LEU A 85 10.36 23.52 -30.94
C LEU A 85 10.03 23.04 -32.36
N GLU A 86 9.69 23.95 -33.28
CA GLU A 86 9.50 23.58 -34.68
C GLU A 86 10.81 23.05 -35.29
N ALA A 87 11.99 23.55 -34.88
CA ALA A 87 13.32 23.05 -35.27
C ALA A 87 13.53 21.59 -34.89
N GLU A 88 13.16 21.24 -33.67
CA GLU A 88 13.31 19.89 -33.14
C GLU A 88 12.21 18.93 -33.62
N PHE A 89 10.98 19.42 -33.80
CA PHE A 89 9.81 18.63 -34.19
C PHE A 89 9.35 18.96 -35.62
N ARG A 90 10.18 18.65 -36.61
CA ARG A 90 9.88 18.93 -38.02
C ARG A 90 8.73 18.04 -38.51
N ALA A 91 7.73 18.65 -39.13
CA ALA A 91 6.60 17.92 -39.71
C ALA A 91 7.00 17.01 -40.90
N ASP A 92 8.17 17.25 -41.50
CA ASP A 92 8.70 16.43 -42.60
C ASP A 92 9.52 15.23 -42.08
N ASP A 93 9.79 15.16 -40.77
CA ASP A 93 10.46 14.01 -40.15
C ASP A 93 9.48 12.84 -40.10
N LYS A 94 9.69 11.88 -40.99
CA LYS A 94 8.87 10.68 -41.10
C LYS A 94 8.85 9.91 -39.78
N ASP A 95 9.99 9.73 -39.11
CA ASP A 95 10.04 8.89 -37.91
C ASP A 95 9.24 9.52 -36.77
N LEU A 96 9.34 10.85 -36.63
CA LEU A 96 8.52 11.61 -35.70
C LEU A 96 7.02 11.50 -36.02
N CYS A 97 6.62 11.66 -37.28
CA CYS A 97 5.22 11.53 -37.70
C CYS A 97 4.67 10.11 -37.44
N HIS A 98 5.45 9.06 -37.73
CA HIS A 98 5.05 7.68 -37.45
C HIS A 98 4.89 7.43 -35.94
N ALA A 99 5.82 7.94 -35.13
CA ALA A 99 5.76 7.85 -33.68
C ALA A 99 4.51 8.57 -33.13
N ALA A 100 4.27 9.81 -33.55
CA ALA A 100 3.09 10.59 -33.17
C ALA A 100 1.78 9.87 -33.53
N THR A 101 1.70 9.34 -34.76
CA THR A 101 0.54 8.56 -35.23
C THR A 101 0.29 7.33 -34.36
N LYS A 102 1.36 6.60 -33.98
CA LYS A 102 1.26 5.42 -33.11
C LYS A 102 0.75 5.77 -31.72
N ILE A 103 1.23 6.86 -31.13
CA ILE A 103 0.78 7.36 -29.82
C ILE A 103 -0.71 7.74 -29.89
N GLN A 104 -1.10 8.53 -30.89
CA GLN A 104 -2.49 8.95 -31.09
C GLN A 104 -3.44 7.77 -31.30
N ALA A 105 -3.04 6.81 -32.14
CA ALA A 105 -3.83 5.61 -32.41
C ALA A 105 -3.97 4.74 -31.14
N SER A 106 -2.89 4.56 -30.38
CA SER A 106 -2.90 3.81 -29.12
C SER A 106 -3.82 4.48 -28.09
N PHE A 107 -3.72 5.80 -27.93
CA PHE A 107 -4.55 6.56 -27.01
C PHE A 107 -6.03 6.49 -27.39
N ARG A 108 -6.38 6.76 -28.66
CA ARG A 108 -7.76 6.64 -29.13
C ARG A 108 -8.32 5.24 -28.91
N GLY A 109 -7.52 4.21 -29.19
CA GLY A 109 -7.89 2.82 -28.92
C GLY A 109 -8.08 2.52 -27.44
N HIS A 110 -7.22 3.04 -26.56
CA HIS A 110 -7.36 2.89 -25.11
C HIS A 110 -8.64 3.55 -24.60
N GLN A 111 -8.92 4.79 -25.04
CA GLN A 111 -10.13 5.51 -24.65
C GLN A 111 -11.40 4.77 -25.07
N ALA A 112 -11.46 4.28 -26.32
CA ALA A 112 -12.58 3.49 -26.81
C ALA A 112 -12.79 2.22 -25.98
N ARG A 113 -11.72 1.44 -25.73
CA ARG A 113 -11.80 0.22 -24.90
C ARG A 113 -12.27 0.54 -23.48
N LYS A 114 -11.74 1.60 -22.86
CA LYS A 114 -12.11 2.03 -21.51
C LYS A 114 -13.58 2.41 -21.42
N GLN A 115 -14.12 3.12 -22.41
CA GLN A 115 -15.54 3.47 -22.48
C GLN A 115 -16.40 2.21 -22.60
N THR A 116 -16.09 1.31 -23.54
CA THR A 116 -16.85 0.07 -23.71
C THR A 116 -16.79 -0.85 -22.49
N GLN A 117 -15.66 -0.89 -21.79
CA GLN A 117 -15.53 -1.68 -20.57
C GLN A 117 -16.39 -1.07 -19.45
N ALA A 118 -16.35 0.26 -19.28
CA ALA A 118 -17.17 0.94 -18.29
C ALA A 118 -18.68 0.78 -18.55
N GLU A 119 -19.10 0.72 -19.81
CA GLU A 119 -20.49 0.42 -20.18
C GLU A 119 -20.86 -1.03 -19.86
N LYS A 120 -20.01 -2.00 -20.22
CA LYS A 120 -20.21 -3.42 -19.88
C LYS A 120 -20.25 -3.67 -18.38
N ASP A 121 -19.37 -3.04 -17.62
CA ASP A 121 -19.33 -3.19 -16.16
C ASP A 121 -20.60 -2.61 -15.53
N LYS A 122 -21.12 -1.48 -16.05
CA LYS A 122 -22.41 -0.93 -15.62
C LYS A 122 -23.58 -1.85 -15.98
N GLU A 123 -23.62 -2.35 -17.21
CA GLU A 123 -24.67 -3.27 -17.66
C GLU A 123 -24.67 -4.56 -16.83
N ALA A 124 -23.49 -5.13 -16.58
CA ALA A 124 -23.34 -6.30 -15.73
C ALA A 124 -23.80 -6.03 -14.29
N GLN A 125 -23.46 -4.87 -13.73
CA GLN A 125 -23.95 -4.47 -12.41
C GLN A 125 -25.47 -4.29 -12.39
N GLU A 126 -26.05 -3.65 -13.39
CA GLU A 126 -27.51 -3.47 -13.47
C GLU A 126 -28.26 -4.80 -13.61
N LEU A 127 -27.70 -5.77 -14.35
CA LEU A 127 -28.25 -7.11 -14.45
C LEU A 127 -28.17 -7.83 -13.10
N GLN A 128 -27.02 -7.75 -12.42
CA GLN A 128 -26.85 -8.34 -11.11
C GLN A 128 -27.80 -7.72 -10.07
N ASP A 129 -27.95 -6.39 -10.06
CA ASP A 129 -28.86 -5.70 -9.16
C ASP A 129 -30.32 -6.13 -9.40
N LYS A 130 -30.73 -6.34 -10.67
CA LYS A 130 -32.06 -6.88 -11.01
C LYS A 130 -32.25 -8.30 -10.50
N GLU A 131 -31.29 -9.18 -10.74
CA GLU A 131 -31.33 -10.56 -10.23
C GLU A 131 -31.41 -10.60 -8.70
N ASP A 132 -30.67 -9.72 -8.03
CA ASP A 132 -30.67 -9.66 -6.56
C ASP A 132 -31.98 -9.12 -6.03
N ILE A 133 -32.62 -8.16 -6.71
CA ILE A 133 -33.98 -7.70 -6.37
C ILE A 133 -35.00 -8.83 -6.52
N GLU A 134 -34.92 -9.61 -7.60
CA GLU A 134 -35.85 -10.74 -7.83
C GLU A 134 -35.75 -11.84 -6.76
N LYS A 135 -34.59 -11.97 -6.11
CA LYS A 135 -34.35 -12.94 -5.02
C LYS A 135 -34.88 -12.47 -3.65
N ILE A 136 -35.32 -11.22 -3.50
CA ILE A 136 -35.81 -10.68 -2.23
C ILE A 136 -37.22 -11.18 -1.94
N ASP A 137 -37.40 -11.84 -0.80
CA ASP A 137 -38.72 -12.16 -0.26
C ASP A 137 -39.32 -10.95 0.46
N LEU A 138 -40.26 -10.27 -0.17
CA LEU A 138 -40.97 -9.11 0.39
C LEU A 138 -41.86 -9.47 1.59
N THR A 139 -42.18 -10.75 1.78
CA THR A 139 -43.00 -11.22 2.90
C THR A 139 -42.19 -11.49 4.17
N ASP A 140 -40.85 -11.47 4.08
CA ASP A 140 -39.97 -11.67 5.22
C ASP A 140 -40.16 -10.53 6.27
N PRO A 141 -40.61 -10.86 7.50
CA PRO A 141 -40.78 -9.86 8.54
C PRO A 141 -39.46 -9.22 8.97
N ASP A 142 -38.32 -9.91 8.86
CA ASP A 142 -37.03 -9.36 9.28
C ASP A 142 -36.45 -8.39 8.24
N LEU A 143 -36.62 -8.67 6.94
CA LEU A 143 -36.36 -7.71 5.86
C LEU A 143 -37.13 -6.39 6.08
N ASN A 144 -38.43 -6.47 6.40
CA ASN A 144 -39.28 -5.30 6.62
C ASN A 144 -38.83 -4.46 7.84
N LYS A 145 -38.44 -5.13 8.94
CA LYS A 145 -37.86 -4.45 10.12
C LYS A 145 -36.55 -3.76 9.77
N ALA A 146 -35.67 -4.42 9.02
CA ALA A 146 -34.39 -3.86 8.59
C ALA A 146 -34.59 -2.63 7.68
N ALA A 147 -35.48 -2.73 6.69
CA ALA A 147 -35.83 -1.62 5.79
C ALA A 147 -36.34 -0.40 6.58
N THR A 148 -37.24 -0.61 7.53
CA THR A 148 -37.77 0.45 8.42
C THR A 148 -36.64 1.15 9.18
N LYS A 149 -35.68 0.39 9.72
CA LYS A 149 -34.53 0.93 10.46
C LYS A 149 -33.60 1.76 9.56
N ILE A 150 -33.32 1.28 8.35
CA ILE A 150 -32.50 1.99 7.36
C ILE A 150 -33.18 3.30 6.95
N GLN A 151 -34.48 3.26 6.65
CA GLN A 151 -35.26 4.44 6.27
C GLN A 151 -35.29 5.49 7.39
N ALA A 152 -35.54 5.08 8.64
CA ALA A 152 -35.55 5.98 9.79
C ALA A 152 -34.17 6.63 10.03
N SER A 153 -33.09 5.82 9.94
CA SER A 153 -31.71 6.32 10.07
C SER A 153 -31.36 7.33 8.97
N PHE A 154 -31.71 7.03 7.71
CA PHE A 154 -31.46 7.92 6.58
C PHE A 154 -32.26 9.22 6.68
N ARG A 155 -33.55 9.14 7.03
CA ARG A 155 -34.40 10.32 7.26
C ARG A 155 -33.77 11.23 8.32
N GLY A 156 -33.30 10.66 9.43
CA GLY A 156 -32.59 11.39 10.47
C GLY A 156 -31.25 11.98 10.01
N HIS A 157 -30.47 11.24 9.22
CA HIS A 157 -29.21 11.72 8.64
C HIS A 157 -29.44 12.93 7.73
N LYS A 158 -30.46 12.86 6.86
CA LYS A 158 -30.83 13.95 5.95
C LYS A 158 -31.18 15.22 6.70
N VAL A 159 -32.04 15.13 7.73
CA VAL A 159 -32.39 16.29 8.59
C VAL A 159 -31.16 16.90 9.24
N ARG A 160 -30.25 16.09 9.77
CA ARG A 160 -29.02 16.59 10.42
C ARG A 160 -28.04 17.23 9.43
N LYS A 161 -28.07 16.86 8.14
CA LYS A 161 -27.29 17.54 7.10
C LYS A 161 -27.92 18.85 6.66
N ASP A 162 -29.25 18.89 6.60
CA ASP A 162 -30.00 20.05 6.11
C ASP A 162 -30.14 21.16 7.16
N VAL A 163 -29.86 20.88 8.44
CA VAL A 163 -29.76 21.91 9.49
C VAL A 163 -28.30 22.41 9.54
N PRO A 164 -28.01 23.63 9.03
CA PRO A 164 -26.70 24.24 9.20
C PRO A 164 -26.45 24.55 10.69
N ASN A 165 -25.23 24.26 11.15
CA ASN A 165 -24.75 24.65 12.49
C ASN A 165 -24.55 26.16 12.59
#